data_AF-A0A8C5V5R4-F1
#
_entry.id   AF-A0A8C5V5R4-F1
#
_cell.length_a   1.000
_cell.length_b   1.000
_cell.length_c   1.000
_cell.angle_alpha   90.00
_cell.angle_beta   90.00
_cell.angle_gamma   90.00
#
_symmetry.space_group_name_H-M   'P 1'
#
loop_
_entity.id
_entity.type
_entity.pdbx_description
1 polymer ?
#
loop_
_entity_poly.entity_id
_entity_poly.type
_entity_poly.pdbx_seq_one_letter_code
_entity_poly.pdbx_strand_id
1 'polypeptide(L)'
;MEGCRDLLDAIHAILVYSQSVEELLRRKKVHREVIFKYLATQGVVTPPTTEKHNLIQHAKDYWQKQSQLKLKETPEPVTKTEDIRLFQQAKEDKKAEKVDFRRLGEEFCHWFFGLLNSQNPFQGPPQDEWGPQHFWHDVKLRFYYNTSEQNVIDYHGAEIVSLRLLSLVKEEFLFLSPNLDSRGLKCASSPHGLVMVGVAGTVHRRDTCLGIFEQIFGLIRCPFVENTWKIKFINLRIIGENSLAPGTLLKPAITFEQSDLEAFYNVITLCGTNDVQLNVKQALDSGTGDQA
;
A
#
# COMPACT_ATOMS: atom_id res chain seq x y z
N MET A 1 -3.70 -3.20 30.05
CA MET A 1 -3.82 -2.60 28.69
C MET A 1 -4.23 -3.72 27.74
N GLU A 2 -5.35 -4.39 28.03
CA GLU A 2 -5.76 -5.65 27.37
C GLU A 2 -6.87 -5.48 26.32
N GLY A 3 -7.71 -4.43 26.39
CA GLY A 3 -8.95 -4.39 25.61
C GLY A 3 -8.85 -4.09 24.10
N CYS A 4 -7.65 -3.88 23.54
CA CYS A 4 -7.49 -3.49 22.12
C CYS A 4 -7.20 -4.67 21.16
N ARG A 5 -6.71 -5.81 21.68
CA ARG A 5 -6.55 -7.05 20.89
C ARG A 5 -7.90 -7.73 20.61
N ASP A 6 -8.80 -7.69 21.58
CA ASP A 6 -10.10 -8.36 21.50
C ASP A 6 -11.01 -7.83 20.38
N LEU A 7 -10.88 -6.55 19.97
CA LEU A 7 -11.74 -5.95 18.94
C LEU A 7 -11.41 -6.47 17.53
N LEU A 8 -10.13 -6.56 17.19
CA LEU A 8 -9.68 -7.04 15.87
C LEU A 8 -9.94 -8.55 15.73
N ASP A 9 -9.68 -9.31 16.78
CA ASP A 9 -10.03 -10.73 16.85
C ASP A 9 -11.54 -10.94 16.76
N ALA A 10 -12.34 -10.07 17.38
CA ALA A 10 -13.79 -10.10 17.25
C ALA A 10 -14.25 -9.78 15.83
N ILE A 11 -13.65 -8.80 15.13
CA ILE A 11 -13.98 -8.49 13.73
C ILE A 11 -13.61 -9.66 12.81
N HIS A 12 -12.41 -10.23 12.98
CA HIS A 12 -11.95 -11.38 12.22
C HIS A 12 -12.84 -12.60 12.45
N ALA A 13 -13.17 -12.91 13.71
CA ALA A 13 -14.12 -13.97 14.05
C ALA A 13 -15.50 -13.70 13.43
N ILE A 14 -16.01 -12.46 13.50
CA ILE A 14 -17.30 -12.10 12.90
C ILE A 14 -17.32 -12.37 11.39
N LEU A 15 -16.24 -12.03 10.67
CA LEU A 15 -16.12 -12.24 9.22
C LEU A 15 -15.92 -13.71 8.86
N VAL A 16 -15.05 -14.44 9.58
CA VAL A 16 -14.80 -15.87 9.37
C VAL A 16 -16.07 -16.70 9.61
N TYR A 17 -16.87 -16.36 10.61
CA TYR A 17 -18.12 -17.05 10.92
C TYR A 17 -19.35 -16.47 10.20
N SER A 18 -19.20 -15.62 9.18
CA SER A 18 -20.30 -15.15 8.34
C SER A 18 -20.17 -15.70 6.92
N GLN A 19 -21.11 -16.52 6.48
CA GLN A 19 -21.05 -17.18 5.16
C GLN A 19 -21.56 -16.28 4.03
N SER A 20 -22.35 -15.26 4.37
CA SER A 20 -22.86 -14.27 3.41
C SER A 20 -23.03 -12.91 4.07
N VAL A 21 -23.07 -11.87 3.25
CA VAL A 21 -23.32 -10.49 3.70
C VAL A 21 -24.71 -10.37 4.33
N GLU A 22 -25.67 -11.18 3.86
CA GLU A 22 -27.02 -11.26 4.41
C GLU A 22 -27.07 -11.81 5.81
N GLU A 23 -26.32 -12.88 6.05
CA GLU A 23 -26.24 -13.51 7.35
C GLU A 23 -25.67 -12.53 8.37
N LEU A 24 -24.60 -11.82 7.98
CA LEU A 24 -23.96 -10.79 8.80
C LEU A 24 -24.95 -9.67 9.15
N LEU A 25 -25.65 -9.12 8.16
CA LEU A 25 -26.58 -8.01 8.38
C LEU A 25 -27.88 -8.44 9.09
N ARG A 26 -28.27 -9.71 9.02
CA ARG A 26 -29.41 -10.26 9.75
C ARG A 26 -29.13 -10.43 11.25
N ARG A 27 -27.87 -10.50 11.69
CA ARG A 27 -27.50 -10.65 13.10
C ARG A 27 -28.21 -9.62 13.99
N LYS A 28 -28.65 -10.06 15.18
CA LYS A 28 -29.43 -9.26 16.13
C LYS A 28 -28.70 -7.97 16.57
N LYS A 29 -27.37 -8.00 16.58
CA LYS A 29 -26.49 -6.87 16.94
C LYS A 29 -26.36 -5.80 15.84
N VAL A 30 -26.69 -6.14 14.59
CA VAL A 30 -26.73 -5.16 13.50
C VAL A 30 -28.12 -4.53 13.50
N HIS A 31 -28.22 -3.29 13.95
CA HIS A 31 -29.50 -2.59 14.01
C HIS A 31 -29.91 -2.01 12.66
N ARG A 32 -31.22 -1.97 12.42
CA ARG A 32 -31.83 -1.38 11.22
C ARG A 32 -31.27 0.00 10.89
N GLU A 33 -31.13 0.86 11.91
CA GLU A 33 -30.65 2.23 11.79
C GLU A 33 -29.22 2.33 11.23
N VAL A 34 -28.37 1.36 11.57
CA VAL A 34 -26.98 1.32 11.08
C VAL A 34 -26.96 1.07 9.57
N ILE A 35 -27.79 0.14 9.09
CA ILE A 35 -27.93 -0.16 7.66
C ILE A 35 -28.57 1.01 6.92
N PHE A 36 -29.60 1.62 7.51
CA PHE A 36 -30.27 2.81 6.97
C PHE A 36 -29.30 3.98 6.80
N LYS A 37 -28.54 4.32 7.86
CA LYS A 37 -27.53 5.39 7.83
C LYS A 37 -26.42 5.11 6.82
N TYR A 38 -25.98 3.85 6.73
CA TYR A 38 -25.01 3.44 5.73
C TYR A 38 -25.53 3.70 4.31
N LEU A 39 -26.72 3.20 3.97
CA LEU A 39 -27.34 3.39 2.65
C LEU A 39 -27.52 4.86 2.29
N ALA A 40 -27.99 5.68 3.24
CA ALA A 40 -28.13 7.12 3.06
C ALA A 40 -26.77 7.80 2.77
N THR A 41 -25.71 7.40 3.47
CA THR A 41 -24.34 7.90 3.25
C THR A 41 -23.81 7.50 1.86
N GLN A 42 -24.25 6.37 1.33
CA GLN A 42 -23.92 5.87 0.00
C GLN A 42 -24.84 6.45 -1.11
N GLY A 43 -25.70 7.41 -0.78
CA GLY A 43 -26.61 8.05 -1.74
C GLY A 43 -27.83 7.21 -2.13
N VAL A 44 -28.07 6.07 -1.46
CA VAL A 44 -29.24 5.23 -1.70
C VAL A 44 -30.42 5.78 -0.87
N VAL A 45 -31.38 6.40 -1.55
CA VAL A 45 -32.57 6.97 -0.90
C VAL A 45 -33.56 5.85 -0.58
N THR A 46 -33.69 5.52 0.70
CA THR A 46 -34.72 4.60 1.22
C THR A 46 -35.67 5.31 2.19
N PRO A 47 -36.98 5.05 2.17
CA PRO A 47 -37.92 5.64 3.12
C PRO A 47 -37.56 5.35 4.59
N PRO A 48 -37.77 6.30 5.52
CA PRO A 48 -37.51 6.10 6.95
C PRO A 48 -38.38 5.03 7.62
N THR A 49 -39.41 4.51 6.94
CA THR A 49 -40.28 3.42 7.39
C THR A 49 -39.83 2.04 6.87
N THR A 50 -38.78 1.96 6.04
CA THR A 50 -38.33 0.73 5.39
C THR A 50 -37.84 -0.29 6.41
N GLU A 51 -38.37 -1.51 6.37
CA GLU A 51 -38.02 -2.58 7.29
C GLU A 51 -36.58 -3.11 7.10
N LYS A 52 -36.01 -3.69 8.16
CA LYS A 52 -34.62 -4.17 8.16
C LYS A 52 -34.32 -5.15 7.02
N HIS A 53 -35.22 -6.09 6.72
CA HIS A 53 -34.99 -7.06 5.64
C HIS A 53 -34.89 -6.39 4.26
N ASN A 54 -35.73 -5.39 3.99
CA ASN A 54 -35.71 -4.63 2.74
C ASN A 54 -34.44 -3.76 2.65
N LEU A 55 -33.99 -3.14 3.75
CA LEU A 55 -32.72 -2.42 3.78
C LEU A 55 -31.52 -3.33 3.47
N ILE A 56 -31.54 -4.57 3.97
CA ILE A 56 -30.51 -5.57 3.62
C ILE A 56 -30.53 -5.84 2.11
N GLN A 57 -31.71 -6.05 1.52
CA GLN A 57 -31.81 -6.29 0.08
C GLN A 57 -31.34 -5.08 -0.74
N HIS A 58 -31.70 -3.85 -0.34
CA HIS A 58 -31.21 -2.63 -0.98
C HIS A 58 -29.69 -2.50 -0.90
N ALA A 59 -29.06 -2.90 0.22
CA ALA A 59 -27.60 -2.92 0.35
C ALA A 59 -26.96 -3.93 -0.61
N LYS A 60 -27.53 -5.14 -0.71
CA LYS A 60 -27.06 -6.15 -1.68
C LYS A 60 -27.19 -5.67 -3.12
N ASP A 61 -28.37 -5.17 -3.48
CA ASP A 61 -28.65 -4.68 -4.82
C ASP A 61 -27.78 -3.48 -5.16
N TYR A 62 -27.51 -2.61 -4.19
CA TYR A 62 -26.57 -1.50 -4.34
C TYR A 62 -25.16 -2.04 -4.65
N TRP A 63 -24.64 -2.99 -3.87
CA TRP A 63 -23.32 -3.57 -4.14
C TRP A 63 -23.26 -4.34 -5.46
N GLN A 64 -24.35 -5.01 -5.86
CA GLN A 64 -24.45 -5.72 -7.13
C GLN A 64 -24.60 -4.77 -8.33
N LYS A 65 -25.31 -3.65 -8.18
CA LYS A 65 -25.38 -2.60 -9.20
C LYS A 65 -24.05 -1.87 -9.31
N GLN A 66 -23.35 -1.63 -8.21
CA GLN A 66 -21.98 -1.07 -8.21
C GLN A 66 -20.99 -2.00 -8.93
N SER A 67 -21.14 -3.31 -8.81
CA SER A 67 -20.31 -4.26 -9.56
C SER A 67 -20.68 -4.34 -11.05
N GLN A 68 -21.95 -4.10 -11.42
CA GLN A 68 -22.43 -4.12 -12.81
C GLN A 68 -22.27 -2.79 -13.57
N LEU A 69 -22.40 -1.63 -12.91
CA LEU A 69 -22.25 -0.30 -13.53
C LEU A 69 -20.80 -0.05 -13.97
N LYS A 70 -19.82 -0.63 -13.26
CA LYS A 70 -18.41 -0.68 -13.69
C LYS A 70 -18.17 -1.45 -15.00
N LEU A 71 -19.18 -2.14 -15.51
CA LEU A 71 -19.15 -2.94 -16.74
C LEU A 71 -19.99 -2.33 -17.88
N LYS A 72 -20.71 -1.22 -17.66
CA LYS A 72 -21.77 -0.74 -18.58
C LYS A 72 -21.71 0.73 -19.03
N GLU A 73 -20.66 1.48 -18.74
CA GLU A 73 -20.48 2.84 -19.30
C GLU A 73 -19.83 2.83 -20.70
N THR A 74 -20.57 2.38 -21.72
CA THR A 74 -20.65 3.00 -23.06
C THR A 74 -21.86 2.40 -23.83
N PRO A 75 -22.58 3.16 -24.68
CA PRO A 75 -23.93 2.80 -25.17
C PRO A 75 -23.93 1.78 -26.33
N GLU A 76 -25.03 1.01 -26.44
CA GLU A 76 -25.32 0.08 -27.53
C GLU A 76 -25.53 0.78 -28.90
N PRO A 77 -25.44 0.04 -30.05
CA PRO A 77 -26.57 -0.78 -30.49
C PRO A 77 -26.20 -2.21 -30.94
N VAL A 78 -26.96 -3.17 -30.42
CA VAL A 78 -27.58 -4.35 -31.08
C VAL A 78 -26.89 -4.92 -32.33
N THR A 79 -26.42 -6.18 -32.29
CA THR A 79 -27.01 -7.35 -32.99
C THR A 79 -26.42 -8.65 -32.42
N LYS A 80 -27.28 -9.67 -32.35
CA LYS A 80 -27.17 -10.94 -31.63
C LYS A 80 -26.20 -11.95 -32.26
N THR A 81 -25.82 -12.93 -31.43
CA THR A 81 -25.66 -14.37 -31.71
C THR A 81 -24.26 -14.95 -31.50
N GLU A 82 -24.12 -15.57 -30.32
CA GLU A 82 -23.57 -16.90 -30.02
C GLU A 82 -22.10 -17.24 -30.32
N ASP A 83 -21.43 -17.52 -29.19
CA ASP A 83 -20.63 -18.70 -28.90
C ASP A 83 -19.19 -18.87 -29.40
N ILE A 84 -18.31 -18.82 -28.39
CA ILE A 84 -17.28 -19.82 -28.07
C ILE A 84 -16.45 -20.27 -29.28
N ARG A 85 -15.35 -19.57 -29.52
CA ARG A 85 -14.11 -20.19 -29.99
C ARG A 85 -12.89 -19.39 -29.54
N LEU A 86 -12.24 -19.99 -28.54
CA LEU A 86 -10.80 -20.20 -28.48
C LEU A 86 -9.88 -18.99 -28.67
N PHE A 87 -9.30 -18.60 -27.53
CA PHE A 87 -7.86 -18.46 -27.34
C PHE A 87 -7.03 -19.08 -28.48
N GLN A 88 -6.60 -18.25 -29.43
CA GLN A 88 -5.22 -18.18 -29.92
C GLN A 88 -5.14 -17.19 -31.08
N GLN A 89 -4.10 -16.36 -31.01
CA GLN A 89 -3.56 -15.49 -32.07
C GLN A 89 -4.40 -14.28 -32.49
N ALA A 90 -4.12 -13.15 -31.84
CA ALA A 90 -3.77 -11.93 -32.55
C ALA A 90 -2.81 -11.11 -31.67
N LYS A 91 -1.49 -11.26 -31.91
CA LYS A 91 -0.57 -10.13 -31.77
C LYS A 91 -0.99 -9.14 -32.86
N GLU A 92 -1.52 -7.99 -32.46
CA GLU A 92 -1.26 -6.70 -33.11
C GLU A 92 -1.92 -5.58 -32.30
N ASP A 93 -1.03 -4.78 -31.69
CA ASP A 93 -1.14 -3.34 -31.42
C ASP A 93 -2.56 -2.73 -31.32
N LYS A 94 -3.23 -2.99 -30.20
CA LYS A 94 -4.02 -1.93 -29.58
C LYS A 94 -3.10 -1.15 -28.67
N LYS A 95 -2.78 0.10 -29.05
CA LYS A 95 -2.20 1.11 -28.15
C LYS A 95 -3.11 1.25 -26.93
N ALA A 96 -2.91 0.38 -25.95
CA ALA A 96 -3.25 0.68 -24.58
C ALA A 96 -2.51 1.98 -24.27
N GLU A 97 -3.23 2.96 -23.76
CA GLU A 97 -2.65 4.10 -23.10
C GLU A 97 -1.70 3.54 -22.02
N LYS A 98 -0.42 3.47 -22.36
CA LYS A 98 0.59 2.79 -21.56
C LYS A 98 0.79 3.70 -20.37
N VAL A 99 0.10 3.43 -19.26
CA VAL A 99 0.27 4.16 -18.01
C VAL A 99 1.77 4.22 -17.74
N ASP A 100 2.32 5.43 -17.78
CA ASP A 100 3.73 5.65 -17.52
C ASP A 100 3.97 5.49 -16.02
N PHE A 101 4.24 4.25 -15.60
CA PHE A 101 4.46 3.93 -14.19
C PHE A 101 5.66 4.66 -13.60
N ARG A 102 6.63 5.07 -14.42
CA ARG A 102 7.74 5.90 -13.96
C ARG A 102 7.23 7.29 -13.58
N ARG A 103 6.44 7.92 -14.46
CA ARG A 103 5.81 9.21 -14.16
C ARG A 103 4.89 9.12 -12.92
N LEU A 104 4.12 8.05 -12.79
CA LEU A 104 3.31 7.78 -11.59
C LEU A 104 4.18 7.73 -10.33
N GLY A 105 5.31 7.02 -10.38
CA GLY A 105 6.25 6.96 -9.26
C GLY A 105 6.86 8.32 -8.90
N GLU A 106 7.22 9.12 -9.90
CA GLU A 106 7.75 10.48 -9.70
C GLU A 106 6.69 11.38 -9.04
N GLU A 107 5.46 11.40 -9.54
CA GLU A 107 4.35 12.17 -8.99
C GLU A 107 4.01 11.70 -7.56
N PHE A 108 3.97 10.38 -7.33
CA PHE A 108 3.75 9.79 -6.02
C PHE A 108 4.84 10.19 -5.01
N CYS A 109 6.12 10.09 -5.38
CA CYS A 109 7.22 10.42 -4.47
C CYS A 109 7.24 11.92 -4.15
N HIS A 110 7.03 12.80 -5.13
CA HIS A 110 6.91 14.24 -4.87
C HIS A 110 5.80 14.53 -3.86
N TRP A 111 4.62 13.95 -4.06
CA TRP A 111 3.50 14.10 -3.13
C TRP A 111 3.80 13.54 -1.75
N PHE A 112 4.25 12.28 -1.66
CA PHE A 112 4.44 11.59 -0.38
C PHE A 112 5.49 12.27 0.50
N PHE A 113 6.69 12.52 -0.05
CA PHE A 113 7.77 13.15 0.72
C PHE A 113 7.53 14.64 0.92
N GLY A 114 6.90 15.33 -0.04
CA GLY A 114 6.50 16.72 0.14
C GLY A 114 5.51 16.87 1.30
N LEU A 115 4.46 16.05 1.32
CA LEU A 115 3.46 16.04 2.38
C LEU A 115 4.07 15.65 3.72
N LEU A 116 4.82 14.54 3.77
CA LEU A 116 5.42 14.05 5.02
C LEU A 116 6.45 15.05 5.57
N ASN A 117 7.39 15.53 4.76
CA ASN A 117 8.40 16.49 5.23
C ASN A 117 7.81 17.84 5.63
N SER A 118 6.68 18.26 5.04
CA SER A 118 6.00 19.51 5.47
C SER A 118 5.50 19.45 6.92
N GLN A 119 5.39 18.25 7.49
CA GLN A 119 5.05 18.06 8.90
C GLN A 119 6.23 18.34 9.85
N ASN A 120 7.45 18.47 9.33
CA ASN A 120 8.64 18.75 10.13
C ASN A 120 8.57 20.19 10.68
N PRO A 121 8.70 20.41 12.01
CA PRO A 121 8.62 21.74 12.62
C PRO A 121 9.61 22.78 12.06
N PHE A 122 10.70 22.35 11.41
CA PHE A 122 11.68 23.25 10.79
C PHE A 122 11.32 23.68 9.36
N GLN A 123 10.26 23.13 8.74
CA GLN A 123 9.86 23.43 7.35
C GLN A 123 8.75 24.49 7.24
N GLY A 124 8.32 25.09 8.35
CA GLY A 124 7.22 26.04 8.40
C GLY A 124 5.85 25.38 8.59
N PRO A 125 4.73 26.07 8.27
CA PRO A 125 3.40 25.49 8.41
C PRO A 125 3.20 24.31 7.43
N PRO A 126 2.48 23.25 7.84
CA PRO A 126 2.20 22.11 6.97
C PRO A 126 1.47 22.52 5.70
N GLN A 127 1.83 21.90 4.57
CA GLN A 127 1.18 22.13 3.27
C GLN A 127 -0.25 21.57 3.26
N ASP A 128 -0.45 20.42 3.92
CA ASP A 128 -1.70 19.66 3.96
C ASP A 128 -1.72 18.72 5.17
N GLU A 129 -2.88 18.06 5.39
CA GLU A 129 -3.06 17.12 6.50
C GLU A 129 -2.46 15.73 6.18
N TRP A 130 -1.56 15.28 7.06
CA TRP A 130 -1.08 13.90 7.09
C TRP A 130 -1.98 13.03 7.95
N GLY A 131 -2.35 11.84 7.46
CA GLY A 131 -3.15 10.91 8.24
C GLY A 131 -3.40 9.54 7.61
N PRO A 132 -4.19 8.69 8.27
CA PRO A 132 -4.44 7.30 7.87
C PRO A 132 -5.22 7.16 6.56
N GLN A 133 -5.88 8.21 6.08
CA GLN A 133 -6.68 8.20 4.84
C GLN A 133 -5.89 7.82 3.58
N HIS A 134 -4.58 8.05 3.60
CA HIS A 134 -3.64 7.79 2.50
C HIS A 134 -3.28 6.30 2.37
N PHE A 135 -3.62 5.49 3.37
CA PHE A 135 -3.28 4.08 3.45
C PHE A 135 -4.52 3.19 3.31
N TRP A 136 -4.31 1.93 2.95
CA TRP A 136 -5.30 0.89 3.18
C TRP A 136 -5.37 0.57 4.68
N HIS A 137 -6.57 0.22 5.17
CA HIS A 137 -6.80 -0.04 6.59
C HIS A 137 -5.87 -1.13 7.16
N ASP A 138 -5.50 -2.11 6.33
CA ASP A 138 -4.62 -3.23 6.67
C ASP A 138 -3.18 -3.05 6.16
N VAL A 139 -2.74 -1.80 5.97
CA VAL A 139 -1.35 -1.49 5.57
C VAL A 139 -0.35 -2.10 6.55
N LYS A 140 0.79 -2.55 6.01
CA LYS A 140 1.94 -3.03 6.78
C LYS A 140 3.14 -2.14 6.51
N LEU A 141 3.82 -1.67 7.56
CA LEU A 141 5.12 -1.03 7.46
C LEU A 141 6.16 -1.94 8.11
N ARG A 142 7.17 -2.34 7.35
CA ARG A 142 8.38 -2.96 7.88
C ARG A 142 9.48 -1.92 7.91
N PHE A 143 9.99 -1.64 9.10
CA PHE A 143 11.01 -0.62 9.31
C PHE A 143 12.34 -1.25 9.73
N TYR A 144 13.34 -1.09 8.87
CA TYR A 144 14.72 -1.47 9.09
C TYR A 144 15.54 -0.24 9.45
N TYR A 145 16.31 -0.28 10.54
CA TYR A 145 17.26 0.77 10.87
C TYR A 145 18.55 0.20 11.45
N ASN A 146 19.65 0.92 11.22
CA ASN A 146 20.97 0.53 11.72
C ASN A 146 21.58 1.65 12.56
N THR A 147 21.72 1.42 13.86
CA THR A 147 22.45 2.31 14.79
C THR A 147 23.76 1.68 15.26
N SER A 148 23.90 0.36 15.12
CA SER A 148 25.06 -0.49 15.45
C SER A 148 24.75 -1.96 15.16
N GLU A 149 23.48 -2.35 15.35
CA GLU A 149 22.90 -3.65 15.01
C GLU A 149 21.73 -3.46 14.03
N GLN A 150 21.49 -4.46 13.18
CA GLN A 150 20.37 -4.44 12.24
C GLN A 150 19.06 -4.72 12.98
N ASN A 151 18.23 -3.68 13.13
CA ASN A 151 16.94 -3.77 13.79
C ASN A 151 15.80 -3.81 12.77
N VAL A 152 14.76 -4.61 13.05
CA VAL A 152 13.55 -4.71 12.24
C VAL A 152 12.32 -4.60 13.13
N ILE A 153 11.40 -3.69 12.79
CA ILE A 153 10.13 -3.52 13.50
C ILE A 153 9.00 -3.50 12.47
N ASP A 154 7.97 -4.30 12.73
CA ASP A 154 6.74 -4.34 11.92
C ASP A 154 5.61 -3.56 12.60
N TYR A 155 4.96 -2.70 11.83
CA TYR A 155 3.77 -1.94 12.21
C TYR A 155 2.60 -2.32 11.31
N HIS A 156 1.41 -2.39 11.91
CA HIS A 156 0.19 -2.85 11.23
C HIS A 156 -0.95 -1.86 11.46
N GLY A 157 -1.70 -1.59 10.40
CA GLY A 157 -2.87 -0.72 10.43
C GLY A 157 -2.57 0.72 10.04
N ALA A 158 -3.51 1.37 9.35
CA ALA A 158 -3.35 2.71 8.78
C ALA A 158 -2.96 3.76 9.83
N GLU A 159 -3.57 3.70 11.01
CA GLU A 159 -3.35 4.64 12.10
C GLU A 159 -1.92 4.54 12.64
N ILE A 160 -1.47 3.33 12.97
CA ILE A 160 -0.15 3.09 13.56
C ILE A 160 0.95 3.37 12.53
N VAL A 161 0.77 2.94 11.28
CA VAL A 161 1.73 3.21 10.21
C VAL A 161 1.84 4.71 9.94
N SER A 162 0.70 5.41 9.84
CA SER A 162 0.65 6.86 9.67
C SER A 162 1.37 7.60 10.80
N LEU A 163 1.08 7.24 12.06
CA LEU A 163 1.71 7.86 13.23
C LEU A 163 3.21 7.57 13.30
N ARG A 164 3.63 6.35 12.97
CA ARG A 164 5.06 6.02 13.01
C ARG A 164 5.84 6.81 11.96
N LEU A 165 5.36 6.87 10.72
CA LEU A 165 5.99 7.70 9.68
C LEU A 165 6.01 9.17 10.08
N LEU A 166 4.93 9.67 10.68
CA LEU A 166 4.85 11.04 11.16
C LEU A 166 5.87 11.33 12.28
N SER A 167 6.10 10.37 13.19
CA SER A 167 7.08 10.54 14.28
C SER A 167 8.51 10.73 13.77
N LEU A 168 8.88 10.13 12.62
CA LEU A 168 10.20 10.34 11.99
C LEU A 168 10.46 11.82 11.69
N VAL A 169 9.45 12.57 11.23
CA VAL A 169 9.59 13.97 10.83
C VAL A 169 9.22 14.96 11.93
N LYS A 170 8.22 14.64 12.77
CA LYS A 170 7.73 15.52 13.85
C LYS A 170 8.53 15.41 15.14
N GLU A 171 8.91 14.20 15.54
CA GLU A 171 9.55 13.92 16.83
C GLU A 171 11.06 13.72 16.69
N GLU A 172 11.48 13.00 15.64
CA GLU A 172 12.90 12.71 15.36
C GLU A 172 13.57 13.77 14.46
N PHE A 173 12.76 14.73 13.98
CA PHE A 173 13.14 15.87 13.14
C PHE A 173 13.89 15.49 11.85
N LEU A 174 13.61 14.31 11.31
CA LEU A 174 14.22 13.87 10.07
C LEU A 174 13.59 14.59 8.88
N PHE A 175 14.39 14.75 7.84
CA PHE A 175 13.97 15.21 6.53
C PHE A 175 14.42 14.17 5.50
N LEU A 176 13.47 13.62 4.76
CA LEU A 176 13.72 12.58 3.77
C LEU A 176 13.81 13.21 2.38
N SER A 177 15.01 13.25 1.80
CA SER A 177 15.22 13.79 0.45
C SER A 177 15.30 12.65 -0.57
N PRO A 178 14.23 12.36 -1.32
CA PRO A 178 14.25 11.29 -2.32
C PRO A 178 15.13 11.65 -3.51
N ASN A 179 15.84 10.67 -4.06
CA ASN A 179 16.53 10.78 -5.34
C ASN A 179 15.59 10.29 -6.46
N LEU A 180 15.06 11.22 -7.24
CA LEU A 180 14.11 10.92 -8.33
C LEU A 180 14.78 10.69 -9.69
N ASP A 181 16.12 10.67 -9.72
CA ASP A 181 16.85 10.26 -10.91
C ASP A 181 16.59 8.78 -11.24
N SER A 182 16.93 8.36 -12.47
CA SER A 182 16.78 6.98 -12.95
C SER A 182 17.46 5.89 -12.09
N ARG A 183 18.41 6.26 -11.23
CA ARG A 183 19.07 5.34 -10.29
C ARG A 183 18.41 5.30 -8.92
N GLY A 184 17.73 6.37 -8.53
CA GLY A 184 17.11 6.52 -7.22
C GLY A 184 15.65 6.09 -7.20
N LEU A 185 14.95 6.08 -8.34
CA LEU A 185 13.56 5.67 -8.46
C LEU A 185 13.40 4.51 -9.45
N LYS A 186 12.71 3.45 -9.03
CA LYS A 186 12.26 2.34 -9.88
C LYS A 186 10.78 2.08 -9.67
N CYS A 187 10.07 1.74 -10.76
CA CYS A 187 8.65 1.40 -10.71
C CYS A 187 8.36 0.13 -11.49
N ALA A 188 7.44 -0.69 -10.98
CA ALA A 188 6.95 -1.90 -11.63
C ALA A 188 5.45 -2.04 -11.40
N SER A 189 4.75 -2.77 -12.25
CA SER A 189 3.31 -3.03 -12.10
C SER A 189 3.01 -4.51 -12.27
N SER A 190 2.14 -5.07 -11.42
CA SER A 190 1.62 -6.41 -11.61
C SER A 190 0.41 -6.41 -12.55
N PRO A 191 0.15 -7.53 -13.26
CA PRO A 191 -1.08 -7.71 -14.03
C PRO A 191 -2.37 -7.59 -13.19
N HIS A 192 -2.26 -7.75 -11.87
CA HIS A 192 -3.38 -7.70 -10.92
C HIS A 192 -3.61 -6.30 -10.34
N GLY A 193 -2.95 -5.25 -10.86
CA GLY A 193 -3.23 -3.86 -10.51
C GLY A 193 -2.47 -3.32 -9.29
N LEU A 194 -1.50 -4.07 -8.76
CA LEU A 194 -0.56 -3.57 -7.75
C LEU A 194 0.59 -2.85 -8.47
N VAL A 195 0.87 -1.61 -8.08
CA VAL A 195 2.02 -0.84 -8.57
C VAL A 195 3.05 -0.74 -7.47
N MET A 196 4.28 -1.09 -7.79
CA MET A 196 5.42 -1.00 -6.91
C MET A 196 6.23 0.25 -7.22
N VAL A 197 6.56 1.01 -6.18
CA VAL A 197 7.43 2.19 -6.27
C VAL A 197 8.57 2.03 -5.27
N GLY A 198 9.80 1.91 -5.77
CA GLY A 198 11.01 1.88 -4.96
C GLY A 198 11.79 3.18 -5.12
N VAL A 199 12.09 3.85 -4.01
CA VAL A 199 12.83 5.12 -3.98
C VAL A 199 13.95 5.11 -2.94
N ALA A 200 15.15 5.50 -3.38
CA ALA A 200 16.30 5.72 -2.52
C ALA A 200 16.49 7.22 -2.29
N GLY A 201 17.09 7.59 -1.17
CA GLY A 201 17.34 8.99 -0.86
C GLY A 201 18.29 9.18 0.31
N THR A 202 18.45 10.43 0.71
CA THR A 202 19.26 10.81 1.88
C THR A 202 18.36 11.22 3.03
N VAL A 203 18.78 10.89 4.25
CA VAL A 203 18.13 11.33 5.49
C VAL A 203 18.93 12.49 6.06
N HIS A 204 18.27 13.60 6.35
CA HIS A 204 18.90 14.80 6.91
C HIS A 204 18.26 15.18 8.23
N ARG A 205 19.01 15.92 9.04
CA ARG A 205 18.50 16.70 10.16
C ARG A 205 19.09 18.09 10.05
N ARG A 206 18.26 19.08 9.76
CA ARG A 206 18.70 20.43 9.36
C ARG A 206 19.68 20.32 8.18
N ASP A 207 20.84 20.96 8.28
CA ASP A 207 21.87 20.99 7.23
C ASP A 207 22.86 19.81 7.31
N THR A 208 22.58 18.81 8.15
CA THR A 208 23.45 17.63 8.33
C THR A 208 22.82 16.39 7.71
N CYS A 209 23.53 15.77 6.76
CA CYS A 209 23.19 14.46 6.23
C CYS A 209 23.51 13.39 7.27
N LEU A 210 22.50 12.64 7.70
CA LEU A 210 22.63 11.58 8.68
C LEU A 210 22.84 10.19 8.06
N GLY A 211 22.58 10.04 6.75
CA GLY A 211 22.73 8.78 6.05
C GLY A 211 21.81 8.66 4.83
N ILE A 212 21.51 7.42 4.47
CA ILE A 212 20.67 7.08 3.31
C ILE A 212 19.44 6.28 3.72
N PHE A 213 18.41 6.34 2.89
CA PHE A 213 17.25 5.48 3.03
C PHE A 213 16.88 4.83 1.70
N GLU A 214 16.18 3.72 1.80
CA GLU A 214 15.44 3.11 0.72
C GLU A 214 14.03 2.79 1.19
N GLN A 215 13.05 3.12 0.36
CA GLN A 215 11.66 2.91 0.68
C GLN A 215 10.93 2.28 -0.51
N ILE A 216 10.21 1.20 -0.24
CA ILE A 216 9.43 0.46 -1.22
C ILE A 216 7.97 0.56 -0.82
N PHE A 217 7.14 0.99 -1.76
CA PHE A 217 5.71 1.12 -1.61
C PHE A 217 4.99 0.14 -2.52
N GLY A 218 3.97 -0.53 -1.99
CA GLY A 218 2.93 -1.17 -2.78
C GLY A 218 1.71 -0.27 -2.86
N LEU A 219 1.31 0.12 -4.06
CA LEU A 219 0.18 1.01 -4.34
C LEU A 219 -0.93 0.24 -5.04
N ILE A 220 -2.15 0.35 -4.52
CA ILE A 220 -3.33 -0.20 -5.17
C ILE A 220 -4.28 0.94 -5.48
N ARG A 221 -4.75 1.00 -6.72
CA ARG A 221 -5.75 1.98 -7.15
C ARG A 221 -7.03 1.77 -6.36
N CYS A 222 -7.50 2.83 -5.71
CA CYS A 222 -8.78 2.86 -5.03
C CYS A 222 -9.88 2.59 -6.06
N PRO A 223 -10.70 1.54 -5.89
CA PRO A 223 -11.76 1.23 -6.84
C PRO A 223 -12.95 2.17 -6.70
N PHE A 224 -13.01 3.00 -5.65
CA PHE A 224 -14.16 3.84 -5.32
C PHE A 224 -13.97 5.32 -5.66
N VAL A 225 -12.73 5.75 -5.87
CA VAL A 225 -12.39 7.14 -6.20
C VAL A 225 -11.45 7.11 -7.40
N GLU A 226 -11.83 7.83 -8.46
CA GLU A 226 -11.08 7.82 -9.70
C GLU A 226 -9.64 8.34 -9.50
N ASN A 227 -8.68 7.63 -10.09
CA ASN A 227 -7.24 7.96 -10.06
C ASN A 227 -6.62 8.14 -8.66
N THR A 228 -7.29 7.71 -7.58
CA THR A 228 -6.69 7.71 -6.25
C THR A 228 -5.91 6.42 -6.03
N TRP A 229 -4.65 6.52 -5.63
CA TRP A 229 -3.82 5.40 -5.23
C TRP A 229 -3.68 5.36 -3.70
N LYS A 230 -3.81 4.19 -3.10
CA LYS A 230 -3.62 4.00 -1.65
C LYS A 230 -2.47 3.05 -1.37
N ILE A 231 -1.75 3.34 -0.29
CA ILE A 231 -0.57 2.57 0.12
C ILE A 231 -1.02 1.30 0.83
N LYS A 232 -0.64 0.14 0.26
CA LYS A 232 -0.95 -1.20 0.78
C LYS A 232 0.15 -1.75 1.68
N PHE A 233 1.40 -1.44 1.40
CA PHE A 233 2.53 -1.79 2.27
C PHE A 233 3.72 -0.89 2.01
N ILE A 234 4.62 -0.86 2.99
CA ILE A 234 5.83 -0.06 2.99
C ILE A 234 6.96 -0.91 3.57
N ASN A 235 8.09 -0.95 2.87
CA ASN A 235 9.36 -1.36 3.48
C ASN A 235 10.25 -0.13 3.51
N LEU A 236 10.63 0.33 4.70
CA LEU A 236 11.53 1.45 4.88
C LEU A 236 12.83 0.95 5.49
N ARG A 237 13.96 1.25 4.87
CA ARG A 237 15.30 0.97 5.37
C ARG A 237 16.06 2.28 5.53
N ILE A 238 16.58 2.55 6.73
CA ILE A 238 17.46 3.70 7.01
C ILE A 238 18.81 3.20 7.48
N ILE A 239 19.88 3.71 6.86
CA ILE A 239 21.27 3.38 7.19
C ILE A 239 21.98 4.68 7.56
N GLY A 240 22.47 4.77 8.79
CA GLY A 240 23.22 5.93 9.28
C GLY A 240 24.62 6.03 8.66
N GLU A 241 25.17 7.24 8.61
CA GLU A 241 26.48 7.55 8.04
C GLU A 241 27.60 6.69 8.64
N ASN A 242 27.58 6.46 9.95
CA ASN A 242 28.58 5.64 10.65
C ASN A 242 28.63 4.18 10.18
N SER A 243 27.57 3.69 9.53
CA SER A 243 27.49 2.34 8.98
C SER A 243 27.85 2.29 7.48
N LEU A 244 28.17 3.43 6.87
CA LEU A 244 28.56 3.54 5.46
C LEU A 244 30.08 3.48 5.32
N ALA A 245 30.57 2.87 4.24
CA ALA A 245 32.00 2.73 4.02
C ALA A 245 32.68 4.11 3.86
N PRO A 246 33.79 4.39 4.57
CA PRO A 246 34.45 5.70 4.53
C PRO A 246 34.91 6.05 3.11
N GLY A 247 34.57 7.26 2.65
CA GLY A 247 34.97 7.79 1.34
C GLY A 247 33.98 7.58 0.19
N THR A 248 32.79 7.01 0.46
CA THR A 248 31.77 6.79 -0.59
C THR A 248 31.00 8.07 -0.88
N LEU A 249 31.08 8.59 -2.11
CA LEU A 249 30.21 9.69 -2.56
C LEU A 249 28.77 9.15 -2.68
N LEU A 250 27.92 9.49 -1.71
CA LEU A 250 26.56 8.94 -1.59
C LEU A 250 25.64 9.53 -2.67
N LYS A 251 25.57 8.87 -3.83
CA LYS A 251 24.39 8.97 -4.69
C LYS A 251 23.46 7.82 -4.32
N PRO A 252 22.40 8.04 -3.53
CA PRO A 252 21.49 6.97 -3.11
C PRO A 252 20.91 6.30 -4.35
N ALA A 253 21.05 4.99 -4.44
CA ALA A 253 20.51 4.20 -5.54
C ALA A 253 19.69 3.04 -4.97
N ILE A 254 18.64 2.66 -5.67
CA ILE A 254 17.84 1.50 -5.31
C ILE A 254 18.67 0.23 -5.51
N THR A 255 18.95 -0.45 -4.41
CA THR A 255 19.61 -1.76 -4.31
C THR A 255 18.64 -2.91 -4.54
N PHE A 256 17.33 -2.65 -4.51
CA PHE A 256 16.31 -3.64 -4.77
C PHE A 256 16.30 -4.03 -6.25
N GLU A 257 16.38 -5.34 -6.51
CA GLU A 257 16.28 -5.90 -7.85
C GLU A 257 14.81 -6.19 -8.21
N GLN A 258 14.51 -6.22 -9.50
CA GLN A 258 13.14 -6.47 -9.97
C GLN A 258 12.61 -7.84 -9.50
N SER A 259 13.50 -8.82 -9.28
CA SER A 259 13.19 -10.12 -8.70
C SER A 259 12.71 -10.05 -7.25
N ASP A 260 13.20 -9.09 -6.46
CA ASP A 260 12.78 -8.92 -5.07
C ASP A 260 11.39 -8.29 -4.99
N LEU A 261 11.09 -7.38 -5.94
CA LEU A 261 9.75 -6.84 -6.17
C LEU A 261 8.76 -7.94 -6.61
N GLU A 262 9.25 -8.92 -7.39
CA GLU A 262 8.45 -10.07 -7.83
C GLU A 262 8.22 -11.11 -6.72
N ALA A 263 9.19 -11.32 -5.83
CA ALA A 263 9.02 -12.17 -4.65
C ALA A 263 7.93 -11.62 -3.70
N PHE A 264 7.81 -10.29 -3.58
CA PHE A 264 6.70 -9.67 -2.84
C PHE A 264 5.32 -9.99 -3.44
N TYR A 265 5.21 -10.14 -4.77
CA TYR A 265 3.94 -10.57 -5.40
C TYR A 265 3.53 -11.95 -4.92
N ASN A 266 4.45 -12.91 -4.89
CA ASN A 266 4.14 -14.28 -4.50
C ASN A 266 3.78 -14.40 -3.01
N VAL A 267 4.43 -13.66 -2.12
CA VAL A 267 4.11 -13.67 -0.69
C VAL A 267 2.72 -13.08 -0.39
N ILE A 268 2.34 -11.99 -1.07
CA ILE A 268 1.01 -11.38 -0.91
C ILE A 268 -0.09 -12.26 -1.54
N THR A 269 0.23 -13.07 -2.55
CA THR A 269 -0.74 -13.95 -3.24
C THR A 269 -0.84 -15.34 -2.59
N LEU A 270 0.18 -15.84 -1.90
CA LEU A 270 0.19 -17.19 -1.27
C LEU A 270 0.02 -17.23 0.26
N CYS A 271 0.41 -16.22 1.03
CA CYS A 271 0.40 -16.33 2.51
C CYS A 271 -0.82 -15.67 3.15
N GLY A 272 -1.94 -16.42 3.15
CA GLY A 272 -2.52 -16.77 4.45
C GLY A 272 -1.57 -17.77 5.11
N THR A 273 -1.17 -17.53 6.36
CA THR A 273 -0.29 -18.33 7.23
C THR A 273 1.25 -18.20 7.09
N ASN A 274 1.82 -17.80 8.23
CA ASN A 274 3.11 -18.08 8.88
C ASN A 274 4.45 -17.59 8.32
N ASP A 275 5.27 -17.13 9.28
CA ASP A 275 6.64 -16.64 9.21
C ASP A 275 7.57 -17.49 8.36
N VAL A 276 8.35 -16.85 7.48
CA VAL A 276 9.62 -17.41 7.00
C VAL A 276 10.69 -16.32 6.93
N GLN A 277 11.72 -16.56 7.73
CA GLN A 277 13.02 -15.90 7.76
C GLN A 277 13.70 -16.01 6.39
N LEU A 278 13.86 -14.88 5.70
CA LEU A 278 14.62 -14.82 4.46
C LEU A 278 16.12 -14.88 4.79
N ASN A 279 16.73 -16.00 4.43
CA ASN A 279 18.14 -16.28 4.59
C ASN A 279 18.94 -15.48 3.55
N VAL A 280 19.65 -14.43 3.99
CA VAL A 280 20.60 -13.70 3.15
C VAL A 280 21.85 -14.56 3.00
N LYS A 281 22.10 -15.05 1.79
CA LYS A 281 23.32 -15.79 1.45
C LYS A 281 24.54 -14.91 1.69
N GLN A 282 25.46 -15.45 2.50
CA GLN A 282 26.85 -15.05 2.61
C GLN A 282 27.52 -15.02 1.22
N ALA A 283 28.03 -13.86 0.85
CA ALA A 283 29.20 -13.72 -0.02
C ALA A 283 30.30 -13.10 0.85
N LEU A 284 31.57 -13.50 0.63
CA LEU A 284 32.77 -13.42 1.49
C LEU A 284 32.91 -14.69 2.35
N ASP A 285 33.84 -15.62 2.13
CA ASP A 285 35.19 -15.53 1.58
C ASP A 285 35.59 -16.79 0.78
N SER A 286 36.09 -16.57 -0.43
CA SER A 286 37.07 -17.45 -1.05
C SER A 286 38.45 -17.06 -0.53
N GLY A 287 39.05 -17.91 0.30
CA GLY A 287 40.39 -17.69 0.84
C GLY A 287 41.06 -19.00 1.22
N THR A 288 41.18 -19.95 0.28
CA THR A 288 42.07 -21.10 0.47
C THR A 288 43.48 -20.68 0.09
N GLY A 289 44.24 -20.26 1.10
CA GLY A 289 45.68 -20.03 1.02
C GLY A 289 46.41 -20.96 1.99
N ASP A 290 47.02 -22.00 1.42
CA ASP A 290 48.33 -22.58 1.72
C ASP A 290 48.88 -22.75 3.16
N GLN A 291 49.39 -23.98 3.35
CA GLN A 291 50.53 -24.45 4.16
C GLN A 291 50.38 -24.62 5.68
N ALA A 292 50.31 -25.90 6.11
CA ALA A 292 51.44 -26.63 6.71
C ALA A 292 51.17 -28.15 6.67
#